data_AF-A0A497GIJ0-F1
#
_entry.id   AF-A0A497GIJ0-F1
#
_cell.length_a   1.000
_cell.length_b   1.000
_cell.length_c   1.000
_cell.angle_alpha   90.00
_cell.angle_beta   90.00
_cell.angle_gamma   90.00
#
_symmetry.space_group_name_H-M   'P 1'
#
loop_
_entity.id
_entity.type
_entity.pdbx_description
1 polymer ?
#
loop_
_entity_poly.entity_id
_entity_poly.type
_entity_poly.pdbx_seq_one_letter_code
_entity_poly.pdbx_strand_id
1 'polypeptide(L)'
;MFTRSSYIKKRIEMVRVLDKRPSILIKALLWIVADTPRTLHIYKAYRYVASFTNKLMKNIRVKLDYGEFIVPDAQSIWILVHYEKPIVDKLRQVFSRYPELTFIDIGAHIGKYTVLAGRYLRRGFVIAFEPCPENFKYLMLNTKSNNIVNAKLFQLALWNEVKHIKLFVASTSGEHSCKQASEKFIEVLAMPLDAVIFRMDLRDVDIIKIDVEGAEVEVIEGALNTLRRFKPHLIIEVKLYNLHCVFEHLLRLRYGIKILDVQRDHIYLYACPYSDEPLL
;
A
#
# COMPACT_ATOMS: atom_id res chain seq x y z
N MET A 1 0.20 9.62 32.56
CA MET A 1 -0.21 10.73 31.68
C MET A 1 1.00 11.19 30.86
N PHE A 2 1.12 10.75 29.61
CA PHE A 2 2.17 11.27 28.72
C PHE A 2 1.72 12.64 28.18
N THR A 3 2.50 13.68 28.45
CA THR A 3 2.22 15.02 27.91
C THR A 3 2.31 14.98 26.38
N ARG A 4 1.45 15.74 25.70
CA ARG A 4 1.41 15.85 24.22
C ARG A 4 2.81 16.05 23.62
N SER A 5 3.66 16.85 24.27
CA SER A 5 5.07 17.10 23.93
C SER A 5 5.98 15.85 23.96
N SER A 6 5.80 14.95 24.92
CA SER A 6 6.58 13.69 25.03
C SER A 6 6.20 12.65 23.96
N TYR A 7 4.92 12.66 23.52
CA TYR A 7 4.43 11.81 22.44
C TYR A 7 4.92 12.31 21.06
N ILE A 8 5.01 13.63 20.89
CA ILE A 8 5.47 14.31 19.68
C ILE A 8 6.98 14.09 19.45
N LYS A 9 7.82 14.21 20.49
CA LYS A 9 9.26 13.91 20.40
C LYS A 9 9.54 12.48 19.89
N LYS A 10 8.79 11.48 20.37
CA LYS A 10 8.91 10.08 19.93
C LYS A 10 8.55 9.86 18.46
N ARG A 11 7.60 10.61 17.90
CA ARG A 11 7.20 10.49 16.48
C ARG A 11 8.24 11.05 15.52
N ILE A 12 8.88 12.15 15.90
CA ILE A 12 9.91 12.82 15.08
C ILE A 12 11.20 11.99 15.03
N GLU A 13 11.52 11.21 16.08
CA GLU A 13 12.66 10.28 16.07
C GLU A 13 12.52 9.08 15.12
N MET A 14 11.28 8.74 14.71
CA MET A 14 11.01 7.59 13.83
C MET A 14 11.39 7.82 12.36
N VAL A 15 11.56 9.07 11.93
CA VAL A 15 11.77 9.44 10.53
C VAL A 15 13.12 10.16 10.41
N ARG A 16 14.16 9.46 9.96
CA ARG A 16 15.46 10.10 9.70
C ARG A 16 15.63 10.38 8.20
N VAL A 17 15.72 11.66 7.85
CA VAL A 17 16.16 12.06 6.50
C VAL A 17 17.65 11.81 6.37
N LEU A 18 18.05 11.08 5.34
CA LEU A 18 19.44 10.67 5.15
C LEU A 18 20.24 11.62 4.24
N ASP A 19 19.59 12.60 3.59
CA ASP A 19 20.28 13.53 2.71
C ASP A 19 21.16 14.53 3.47
N LYS A 20 22.39 14.74 2.98
CA LYS A 20 23.46 15.48 3.68
C LYS A 20 23.15 16.95 3.97
N ARG A 21 22.20 17.56 3.24
CA ARG A 21 21.74 18.96 3.43
C ARG A 21 20.27 19.11 2.98
N PRO A 22 19.28 18.64 3.77
CA PRO A 22 17.89 18.92 3.45
C PRO A 22 17.70 20.42 3.63
N SER A 23 17.13 21.10 2.64
CA SER A 23 16.82 22.53 2.76
C SER A 23 15.95 22.76 4.01
N ILE A 24 16.05 23.95 4.63
CA ILE A 24 15.21 24.32 5.78
C ILE A 24 13.73 24.08 5.50
N LEU A 25 13.32 24.27 4.23
CA LEU A 25 11.98 23.99 3.75
C LEU A 25 11.59 22.51 3.86
N ILE A 26 12.48 21.58 3.48
CA ILE A 26 12.25 20.13 3.62
C ILE A 26 12.11 19.75 5.09
N LYS A 27 12.97 20.29 5.97
CA LYS A 27 12.88 20.04 7.41
C LYS A 27 11.58 20.57 8.03
N ALA A 28 11.18 21.78 7.67
CA ALA A 28 9.92 22.37 8.12
C ALA A 28 8.70 21.60 7.60
N LEU A 29 8.77 21.08 6.38
CA LEU A 29 7.69 20.33 5.77
C LEU A 29 7.54 18.93 6.37
N LEU A 30 8.66 18.27 6.67
CA LEU A 30 8.66 17.03 7.46
C LEU A 30 8.12 17.25 8.87
N TRP A 31 8.44 18.39 9.48
CA TRP A 31 7.89 18.77 10.78
C TRP A 31 6.37 18.93 10.72
N ILE A 32 5.85 19.62 9.70
CA ILE A 32 4.40 19.73 9.44
C ILE A 32 3.80 18.34 9.20
N VAL A 33 4.40 17.52 8.33
CA VAL A 33 3.90 16.17 7.99
C VAL A 33 3.85 15.26 9.23
N ALA A 34 4.86 15.28 10.09
CA ALA A 34 4.98 14.44 11.28
C ALA A 34 4.04 14.84 12.45
N ASP A 35 3.71 16.13 12.54
CA ASP A 35 3.01 16.73 13.70
C ASP A 35 1.50 16.98 13.46
N THR A 36 1.03 16.88 12.21
CA THR A 36 -0.34 17.30 11.86
C THR A 36 -1.42 16.28 12.28
N PRO A 37 -2.36 16.63 13.19
CA PRO A 37 -3.58 15.85 13.40
C PRO A 37 -4.55 15.95 12.20
N ARG A 38 -5.41 14.95 12.00
CA ARG A 38 -6.41 14.82 10.91
C ARG A 38 -7.51 15.93 10.92
N THR A 39 -7.18 17.22 10.94
CA THR A 39 -8.17 18.30 10.79
C THR A 39 -8.20 18.82 9.34
N LEU A 40 -9.41 18.97 8.80
CA LEU A 40 -9.71 19.26 7.39
C LEU A 40 -8.95 20.47 6.81
N HIS A 41 -8.73 21.49 7.63
CA HIS A 41 -8.04 22.72 7.24
C HIS A 41 -6.54 22.49 6.99
N ILE A 42 -5.93 21.55 7.71
CA ILE A 42 -4.49 21.28 7.59
C ILE A 42 -4.22 20.33 6.43
N TYR A 43 -5.12 19.40 6.09
CA TYR A 43 -4.99 18.58 4.87
C TYR A 43 -5.05 19.42 3.58
N LYS A 44 -5.92 20.45 3.54
CA LYS A 44 -5.96 21.40 2.41
C LYS A 44 -4.68 22.24 2.32
N ALA A 45 -4.20 22.76 3.45
CA ALA A 45 -2.94 23.49 3.52
C ALA A 45 -1.75 22.58 3.12
N TYR A 46 -1.76 21.32 3.57
CA TYR A 46 -0.81 20.30 3.17
C TYR A 46 -0.85 20.06 1.65
N ARG A 47 -2.02 19.84 1.03
CA ARG A 47 -2.13 19.65 -0.43
C ARG A 47 -1.57 20.84 -1.20
N TYR A 48 -1.83 22.06 -0.72
CA TYR A 48 -1.29 23.28 -1.32
C TYR A 48 0.24 23.34 -1.22
N VAL A 49 0.79 23.13 -0.03
CA VAL A 49 2.25 23.11 0.22
C VAL A 49 2.94 21.94 -0.49
N ALA A 50 2.32 20.75 -0.52
CA ALA A 50 2.79 19.56 -1.23
C ALA A 50 2.82 19.80 -2.74
N SER A 51 1.80 20.41 -3.33
CA SER A 51 1.78 20.70 -4.78
C SER A 51 2.95 21.59 -5.23
N PHE A 52 3.37 22.54 -4.37
CA PHE A 52 4.52 23.41 -4.62
C PHE A 52 5.85 22.68 -4.38
N THR A 53 5.94 21.90 -3.30
CA THR A 53 7.18 21.24 -2.88
C THR A 53 7.47 19.92 -3.60
N ASN A 54 6.47 19.24 -4.16
CA ASN A 54 6.65 18.04 -5.00
C ASN A 54 7.51 18.33 -6.23
N LYS A 55 7.58 19.59 -6.69
CA LYS A 55 8.50 20.02 -7.76
C LYS A 55 9.97 20.06 -7.31
N LEU A 56 10.24 20.15 -6.01
CA LEU A 56 11.55 20.34 -5.41
C LEU A 56 12.07 19.10 -4.65
N MET A 57 11.20 18.12 -4.35
CA MET A 57 11.45 17.04 -3.38
C MET A 57 11.53 15.62 -3.98
N LYS A 58 12.05 15.47 -5.20
CA LYS A 58 12.22 14.14 -5.80
C LYS A 58 13.45 13.42 -5.21
N ASN A 59 13.28 12.13 -4.91
CA ASN A 59 14.33 11.21 -4.45
C ASN A 59 14.87 11.49 -3.03
N ILE A 60 14.01 11.98 -2.14
CA ILE A 60 14.39 12.14 -0.73
C ILE A 60 14.55 10.75 -0.10
N ARG A 61 15.63 10.55 0.67
CA ARG A 61 15.82 9.33 1.45
C ARG A 61 15.28 9.48 2.87
N VAL A 62 14.37 8.58 3.24
CA VAL A 62 13.72 8.52 4.54
C VAL A 62 13.98 7.15 5.17
N LYS A 63 14.41 7.12 6.43
CA LYS A 63 14.57 5.90 7.20
C LYS A 63 13.49 5.79 8.26
N LEU A 64 12.81 4.65 8.27
CA LEU A 64 11.84 4.21 9.27
C LEU A 64 12.38 3.01 10.05
N ASP A 65 11.67 2.60 11.10
CA ASP A 65 12.02 1.44 11.92
C ASP A 65 11.98 0.11 11.15
N TYR A 66 11.20 0.05 10.07
CA TYR A 66 11.06 -1.14 9.22
C TYR A 66 11.75 -1.04 7.85
N GLY A 67 12.36 0.08 7.48
CA GLY A 67 13.06 0.18 6.19
C GLY A 67 13.52 1.59 5.78
N GLU A 68 14.34 1.65 4.73
CA GLU A 68 14.80 2.88 4.09
C GLU A 68 14.11 3.10 2.75
N PHE A 69 13.49 4.26 2.55
CA PHE A 69 12.68 4.58 1.38
C PHE A 69 13.24 5.81 0.67
N ILE A 70 13.37 5.70 -0.65
CA ILE A 70 13.51 6.80 -1.59
C ILE A 70 12.09 7.18 -2.02
N VAL A 71 11.71 8.44 -1.82
CA VAL A 71 10.33 8.91 -2.06
C VAL A 71 10.24 9.92 -3.20
N PRO A 72 9.16 9.90 -4.00
CA PRO A 72 8.93 10.87 -5.08
C PRO A 72 8.43 12.22 -4.59
N ASP A 73 7.67 12.24 -3.50
CA ASP A 73 6.86 13.39 -3.10
C ASP A 73 6.57 13.41 -1.58
N ALA A 74 5.97 14.52 -1.12
CA ALA A 74 5.56 14.67 0.28
C ALA A 74 4.45 13.69 0.70
N GLN A 75 3.61 13.23 -0.25
CA GLN A 75 2.49 12.33 0.03
C GLN A 75 2.98 10.95 0.42
N SER A 76 3.98 10.47 -0.30
CA SER A 76 4.66 9.23 0.00
C SER A 76 5.23 9.21 1.43
N ILE A 77 5.81 10.32 1.89
CA ILE A 77 6.29 10.41 3.28
C ILE A 77 5.14 10.29 4.26
N TRP A 78 4.05 11.01 4.02
CA TRP A 78 2.87 10.94 4.89
C TRP A 78 2.25 9.53 4.90
N ILE A 79 2.18 8.87 3.75
CA ILE A 79 1.71 7.48 3.59
C ILE A 79 2.58 6.51 4.38
N LEU A 80 3.90 6.65 4.31
CA LEU A 80 4.84 5.78 5.01
C LEU A 80 4.79 5.95 6.54
N VAL A 81 4.59 7.18 7.02
CA VAL A 81 4.70 7.51 8.46
C VAL A 81 3.37 7.39 9.21
N HIS A 82 2.27 7.81 8.58
CA HIS A 82 0.99 7.99 9.27
C HIS A 82 -0.14 7.11 8.76
N TYR A 83 -0.17 6.84 7.46
CA TYR A 83 -1.27 6.10 6.87
C TYR A 83 -1.23 4.64 7.35
N GLU A 84 -2.40 4.08 7.69
CA GLU A 84 -2.58 2.67 8.08
C GLU A 84 -1.66 2.16 9.20
N LYS A 85 -1.12 3.02 10.07
CA LYS A 85 -0.15 2.61 11.11
C LYS A 85 -0.61 1.39 11.95
N PRO A 86 -1.87 1.30 12.41
CA PRO A 86 -2.33 0.12 13.17
C PRO A 86 -2.23 -1.19 12.37
N ILE A 87 -2.54 -1.14 11.07
CA ILE A 87 -2.47 -2.28 10.16
C ILE A 87 -1.01 -2.71 9.97
N VAL A 88 -0.11 -1.74 9.73
CA VAL A 88 1.34 -1.97 9.61
C VAL A 88 1.91 -2.62 10.87
N ASP A 89 1.58 -2.09 12.05
CA ASP A 89 2.09 -2.61 13.32
C ASP A 89 1.63 -4.06 13.57
N LYS A 90 0.41 -4.40 13.16
CA LYS A 90 -0.16 -5.75 13.32
C LYS A 90 0.41 -6.73 12.28
N LEU A 91 0.52 -6.33 11.01
CA LEU A 91 1.19 -7.13 9.98
C LEU A 91 2.65 -7.40 10.34
N ARG A 92 3.37 -6.42 10.87
CA ARG A 92 4.73 -6.62 11.37
C ARG A 92 4.81 -7.75 12.40
N GLN A 93 3.86 -7.80 13.34
CA GLN A 93 3.79 -8.87 14.35
C GLN A 93 3.50 -10.23 13.70
N VAL A 94 2.55 -10.27 12.75
CA VAL A 94 2.19 -11.49 12.01
C VAL A 94 3.39 -12.01 11.23
N PHE A 95 4.05 -11.19 10.40
CA PHE A 95 5.21 -11.59 9.61
C PHE A 95 6.42 -11.98 10.48
N SER A 96 6.59 -11.35 11.65
CA SER A 96 7.63 -11.75 12.61
C SER A 96 7.35 -13.13 13.22
N ARG A 97 6.07 -13.46 13.45
CA ARG A 97 5.64 -14.73 14.03
C ARG A 97 5.64 -15.87 13.01
N TYR A 98 5.28 -15.56 11.76
CA TYR A 98 5.15 -16.51 10.66
C TYR A 98 6.03 -16.05 9.48
N PRO A 99 7.36 -16.23 9.56
CA PRO A 99 8.29 -15.72 8.55
C PRO A 99 8.30 -16.52 7.24
N GLU A 100 7.54 -17.61 7.14
CA GLU A 100 7.38 -18.47 5.96
C GLU A 100 6.22 -18.09 5.03
N LEU A 101 5.36 -17.15 5.43
CA LEU A 101 4.15 -16.83 4.65
C LEU A 101 4.47 -16.25 3.26
N THR A 102 3.59 -16.53 2.31
CA THR A 102 3.53 -15.88 1.00
C THR A 102 2.55 -14.70 1.05
N PHE A 103 3.07 -13.50 0.81
CA PHE A 103 2.32 -12.23 0.84
C PHE A 103 2.21 -11.60 -0.55
N ILE A 104 1.00 -11.20 -0.92
CA ILE A 104 0.72 -10.46 -2.17
C ILE A 104 0.32 -9.02 -1.85
N ASP A 105 1.04 -8.06 -2.44
CA ASP A 105 0.83 -6.61 -2.30
C ASP A 105 0.26 -6.04 -3.62
N ILE A 106 -1.06 -5.86 -3.70
CA ILE A 106 -1.73 -5.36 -4.90
C ILE A 106 -1.98 -3.86 -4.74
N GLY A 107 -1.37 -3.06 -5.63
CA GLY A 107 -1.28 -1.61 -5.48
C GLY A 107 -0.12 -1.20 -4.58
N ALA A 108 1.06 -1.79 -4.84
CA ALA A 108 2.21 -1.69 -3.95
C ALA A 108 2.80 -0.26 -3.83
N HIS A 109 2.43 0.66 -4.72
CA HIS A 109 2.88 2.05 -4.73
C HIS A 109 4.42 2.13 -4.71
N ILE A 110 5.02 2.77 -3.69
CA ILE A 110 6.48 2.83 -3.53
C ILE A 110 7.06 1.69 -2.67
N GLY A 111 6.26 0.69 -2.33
CA GLY A 111 6.69 -0.53 -1.64
C GLY A 111 6.64 -0.50 -0.11
N LYS A 112 5.73 0.28 0.48
CA LYS A 112 5.55 0.34 1.95
C LYS A 112 5.36 -1.06 2.55
N TYR A 113 4.39 -1.82 2.04
CA TYR A 113 4.06 -3.16 2.51
C TYR A 113 5.03 -4.20 1.95
N THR A 114 5.44 -4.07 0.69
CA THR A 114 6.46 -4.94 0.08
C THR A 114 7.77 -4.95 0.89
N VAL A 115 8.31 -3.79 1.26
CA VAL A 115 9.57 -3.69 2.05
C VAL A 115 9.36 -4.23 3.46
N LEU A 116 8.23 -3.91 4.10
CA LEU A 116 7.88 -4.46 5.41
C LEU A 116 7.86 -6.00 5.35
N ALA A 117 7.05 -6.58 4.46
CA ALA A 117 6.90 -8.02 4.32
C ALA A 117 8.24 -8.69 3.98
N GLY A 118 8.97 -8.19 2.99
CA GLY A 118 10.24 -8.78 2.55
C GLY A 118 11.29 -8.85 3.66
N ARG A 119 11.29 -7.89 4.59
CA ARG A 119 12.23 -7.84 5.71
C ARG A 119 11.94 -8.89 6.79
N TYR A 120 10.66 -9.21 7.01
CA TYR A 120 10.23 -10.12 8.09
C TYR A 120 9.95 -11.55 7.60
N LEU A 121 9.45 -11.72 6.37
CA LEU A 121 9.16 -13.01 5.75
C LEU A 121 10.42 -13.71 5.22
N ARG A 122 11.42 -13.92 6.09
CA ARG A 122 12.76 -14.40 5.71
C ARG A 122 12.80 -15.78 5.06
N ARG A 123 11.75 -16.58 5.23
CA ARG A 123 11.59 -17.92 4.61
C ARG A 123 10.43 -17.95 3.60
N GLY A 124 9.60 -16.93 3.60
CA GLY A 124 8.45 -16.77 2.73
C GLY A 124 8.78 -15.93 1.52
N PHE A 125 7.73 -15.47 0.85
CA PHE A 125 7.84 -14.83 -0.44
C PHE A 125 6.89 -13.65 -0.59
N VAL A 126 7.32 -12.61 -1.31
CA VAL A 126 6.51 -11.42 -1.57
C VAL A 126 6.27 -11.27 -3.06
N ILE A 127 5.03 -10.97 -3.44
CA ILE A 127 4.65 -10.65 -4.82
C ILE A 127 3.98 -9.29 -4.82
N ALA A 128 4.57 -8.32 -5.51
CA ALA A 128 4.08 -6.95 -5.51
C ALA A 128 3.68 -6.52 -6.92
N PHE A 129 2.53 -5.85 -7.02
CA PHE A 129 1.99 -5.34 -8.27
C PHE A 129 1.79 -3.83 -8.16
N GLU A 130 2.41 -3.08 -9.07
CA GLU A 130 2.24 -1.63 -9.17
C GLU A 130 2.20 -1.23 -10.65
N PRO A 131 1.05 -0.75 -11.17
CA PRO A 131 0.91 -0.46 -12.60
C PRO A 131 1.60 0.82 -13.06
N CYS A 132 1.73 1.84 -12.20
CA CYS A 132 2.32 3.12 -12.61
C CYS A 132 3.84 2.97 -12.78
N PRO A 133 4.41 3.23 -13.96
CA PRO A 133 5.85 3.12 -14.20
C PRO A 133 6.69 3.98 -13.24
N GLU A 134 6.21 5.18 -12.89
CA GLU A 134 6.92 6.06 -11.96
C GLU A 134 6.94 5.47 -10.54
N ASN A 135 5.80 5.00 -10.03
CA ASN A 135 5.72 4.35 -8.71
C ASN A 135 6.51 3.04 -8.68
N PHE A 136 6.39 2.23 -9.73
CA PHE A 136 7.10 0.96 -9.88
C PHE A 136 8.62 1.15 -9.83
N LYS A 137 9.14 2.23 -10.43
CA LYS A 137 10.56 2.60 -10.31
C LYS A 137 10.96 2.82 -8.84
N TYR A 138 10.15 3.49 -8.03
CA TYR A 138 10.43 3.67 -6.60
C TYR A 138 10.29 2.37 -5.82
N LEU A 139 9.29 1.52 -6.12
CA LEU A 139 9.17 0.17 -5.56
C LEU A 139 10.46 -0.65 -5.78
N MET A 140 10.99 -0.66 -7.01
CA MET A 140 12.26 -1.33 -7.32
C MET A 140 13.45 -0.74 -6.56
N LEU A 141 13.54 0.60 -6.48
CA LEU A 141 14.61 1.27 -5.76
C LEU A 141 14.57 0.95 -4.27
N ASN A 142 13.38 0.93 -3.67
CA ASN A 142 13.17 0.72 -2.24
C ASN A 142 13.37 -0.74 -1.82
N THR A 143 12.92 -1.69 -2.64
CA THR A 143 13.24 -3.11 -2.40
C THR A 143 14.74 -3.36 -2.51
N LYS A 144 15.41 -2.77 -3.51
CA LYS A 144 16.87 -2.86 -3.67
C LYS A 144 17.63 -2.22 -2.50
N SER A 145 17.26 -1.02 -2.06
CA SER A 145 17.95 -0.33 -0.95
C SER A 145 17.83 -1.07 0.38
N ASN A 146 16.77 -1.87 0.56
CA ASN A 146 16.57 -2.70 1.74
C ASN A 146 17.11 -4.12 1.61
N ASN A 147 17.80 -4.45 0.51
CA ASN A 147 18.30 -5.80 0.20
C ASN A 147 17.20 -6.87 0.25
N ILE A 148 16.01 -6.54 -0.24
CA ILE A 148 14.89 -7.49 -0.33
C ILE A 148 15.14 -8.42 -1.52
N VAL A 149 15.43 -9.68 -1.24
CA VAL A 149 15.77 -10.72 -2.25
C VAL A 149 14.65 -11.74 -2.46
N ASN A 150 13.67 -11.77 -1.57
CA ASN A 150 12.52 -12.68 -1.56
C ASN A 150 11.25 -12.03 -2.14
N ALA A 151 11.39 -11.08 -3.06
CA ALA A 151 10.27 -10.39 -3.69
C ALA A 151 10.31 -10.47 -5.21
N LYS A 152 9.16 -10.74 -5.84
CA LYS A 152 8.93 -10.54 -7.28
C LYS A 152 8.03 -9.33 -7.48
N LEU A 153 8.46 -8.43 -8.37
CA LEU A 153 7.80 -7.15 -8.64
C LEU A 153 7.28 -7.15 -10.06
N PHE A 154 6.02 -6.78 -10.24
CA PHE A 154 5.36 -6.72 -11.55
C PHE A 154 4.82 -5.32 -11.81
N GLN A 155 5.24 -4.72 -12.92
CA GLN A 155 4.68 -3.47 -13.41
C GLN A 155 3.37 -3.75 -14.16
N LEU A 156 2.31 -4.02 -13.40
CA LEU A 156 1.10 -4.64 -13.92
C LEU A 156 -0.11 -4.24 -13.08
N ALA A 157 -1.22 -3.90 -13.74
CA ALA A 157 -2.50 -3.73 -13.07
C ALA A 157 -3.19 -5.10 -12.91
N LEU A 158 -3.87 -5.29 -11.78
CA LEU A 158 -4.71 -6.46 -11.57
C LEU A 158 -6.15 -6.10 -11.94
N TRP A 159 -6.80 -7.00 -12.68
CA TRP A 159 -8.12 -6.76 -13.25
C TRP A 159 -8.85 -8.09 -13.50
N ASN A 160 -10.09 -8.06 -13.98
CA ASN A 160 -10.87 -9.27 -14.26
C ASN A 160 -10.58 -9.93 -15.63
N GLU A 161 -9.80 -9.28 -16.50
CA GLU A 161 -9.44 -9.80 -17.82
C GLU A 161 -8.10 -9.24 -18.31
N VAL A 162 -7.51 -9.85 -19.35
CA VAL A 162 -6.27 -9.38 -19.96
C VAL A 162 -6.57 -8.27 -20.95
N LYS A 163 -6.12 -7.05 -20.68
CA LYS A 163 -6.27 -5.91 -21.58
C LYS A 163 -5.33 -4.77 -21.24
N HIS A 164 -5.24 -3.78 -22.11
CA HIS A 164 -4.71 -2.47 -21.74
C HIS A 164 -5.82 -1.63 -21.11
N ILE A 165 -5.52 -0.98 -19.99
CA ILE A 165 -6.44 -0.05 -19.32
C ILE A 165 -5.81 1.32 -19.19
N LYS A 166 -6.66 2.34 -19.12
CA LYS A 166 -6.23 3.70 -18.80
C LYS A 166 -6.09 3.82 -17.29
N LEU A 167 -4.87 4.09 -16.83
CA LEU A 167 -4.59 4.51 -15.46
C LEU A 167 -4.51 6.03 -15.46
N PHE A 168 -5.45 6.70 -14.80
CA PHE A 168 -5.49 8.15 -14.72
C PHE A 168 -4.48 8.64 -13.68
N VAL A 169 -3.62 9.57 -14.11
CA VAL A 169 -2.53 10.10 -13.30
C VAL A 169 -3.05 11.27 -12.47
N ALA A 170 -3.03 11.10 -11.15
CA ALA A 170 -3.38 12.15 -10.19
C ALA A 170 -2.22 13.11 -9.93
N SER A 171 -2.49 14.22 -9.24
CA SER A 171 -1.46 15.21 -8.84
C SER A 171 -0.43 14.66 -7.85
N THR A 172 -0.74 13.54 -7.21
CA THR A 172 0.09 12.90 -6.20
C THR A 172 0.15 11.39 -6.47
N SER A 173 1.28 10.76 -6.13
CA SER A 173 1.60 9.39 -6.57
C SER A 173 0.69 8.30 -6.00
N GLY A 174 0.06 8.54 -4.84
CA GLY A 174 -0.80 7.56 -4.17
C GLY A 174 -2.25 7.56 -4.64
N GLU A 175 -2.67 8.52 -5.46
CA GLU A 175 -4.09 8.70 -5.86
C GLU A 175 -4.36 8.26 -7.32
N HIS A 176 -3.45 7.50 -7.95
CA HIS A 176 -3.64 7.04 -9.33
C HIS A 176 -4.74 5.98 -9.40
N SER A 177 -5.69 6.15 -10.32
CA SER A 177 -6.88 5.29 -10.39
C SER A 177 -7.30 5.03 -11.83
N CYS A 178 -7.82 3.84 -12.11
CA CYS A 178 -8.45 3.52 -13.40
C CYS A 178 -9.93 3.95 -13.46
N LYS A 179 -10.51 4.37 -12.32
CA LYS A 179 -11.93 4.71 -12.17
C LYS A 179 -12.20 6.21 -12.06
N GLN A 180 -11.19 6.99 -11.68
CA GLN A 180 -11.32 8.44 -11.58
C GLN A 180 -10.76 9.11 -12.84
N ALA A 181 -11.64 9.49 -13.77
CA ALA A 181 -11.24 10.14 -15.01
C ALA A 181 -10.46 11.45 -14.76
N SER A 182 -9.39 11.63 -15.53
CA SER A 182 -8.52 12.81 -15.56
C SER A 182 -8.10 13.07 -17.01
N GLU A 183 -7.69 14.30 -17.33
CA GLU A 183 -7.14 14.62 -18.66
C GLU A 183 -5.84 13.85 -18.95
N LYS A 184 -5.10 13.48 -17.90
CA LYS A 184 -3.84 12.73 -18.02
C LYS A 184 -4.06 11.27 -17.65
N PHE A 185 -3.74 10.38 -18.58
CA PHE A 185 -3.70 8.94 -18.35
C PHE A 185 -2.48 8.32 -19.01
N ILE A 186 -2.13 7.13 -18.54
CA ILE A 186 -1.18 6.24 -19.19
C ILE A 186 -1.88 4.90 -19.46
N GLU A 187 -1.48 4.23 -20.53
CA GLU A 187 -1.96 2.87 -20.80
C GLU A 187 -1.04 1.87 -20.10
N VAL A 188 -1.65 0.96 -19.35
CA VAL A 188 -0.94 -0.09 -18.61
C VAL A 188 -1.55 -1.43 -18.95
N LEU A 189 -0.72 -2.47 -19.01
CA LEU A 189 -1.20 -3.84 -19.12
C LEU A 189 -1.91 -4.24 -17.82
N ALA A 190 -3.05 -4.90 -17.96
CA ALA A 190 -3.82 -5.46 -16.88
C ALA A 190 -4.08 -6.95 -17.12
N MET A 191 -4.15 -7.75 -16.05
CA MET A 191 -4.53 -9.16 -16.14
C MET A 191 -5.14 -9.69 -14.83
N PRO A 192 -5.84 -10.84 -14.89
CA PRO A 192 -6.31 -11.55 -13.70
C PRO A 192 -5.17 -12.04 -12.81
N LEU A 193 -5.36 -11.95 -11.49
CA LEU A 193 -4.43 -12.55 -10.52
C LEU A 193 -4.31 -14.04 -10.79
N ASP A 194 -5.42 -14.71 -11.05
CA ASP A 194 -5.46 -16.15 -11.34
C ASP A 194 -4.50 -16.54 -12.49
N ALA A 195 -4.39 -15.70 -13.52
CA ALA A 195 -3.49 -15.93 -14.65
C ALA A 195 -2.02 -15.80 -14.24
N VAL A 196 -1.69 -14.84 -13.37
CA VAL A 196 -0.33 -14.65 -12.84
C VAL A 196 0.06 -15.82 -11.94
N ILE A 197 -0.81 -16.16 -10.99
CA ILE A 197 -0.60 -17.23 -10.01
C ILE A 197 -0.39 -18.58 -10.72
N PHE A 198 -1.21 -18.87 -11.74
CA PHE A 198 -1.04 -20.06 -12.58
C PHE A 198 0.32 -20.09 -13.28
N ARG A 199 0.73 -18.98 -13.94
CA ARG A 199 2.02 -18.91 -14.65
C ARG A 199 3.23 -19.00 -13.73
N MET A 200 3.10 -18.54 -12.49
CA MET A 200 4.16 -18.61 -11.49
C MET A 200 4.27 -19.98 -10.81
N ASP A 201 3.31 -20.89 -11.03
CA ASP A 201 3.20 -22.18 -10.36
C ASP A 201 3.28 -22.07 -8.83
N LEU A 202 2.57 -21.09 -8.26
CA LEU A 202 2.57 -20.89 -6.82
C LEU A 202 1.80 -22.00 -6.10
N ARG A 203 2.37 -22.41 -4.96
CA ARG A 203 1.85 -23.51 -4.14
C ARG A 203 1.07 -23.04 -2.92
N ASP A 204 1.29 -21.81 -2.50
CA ASP A 204 0.63 -21.16 -1.37
C ASP A 204 0.42 -19.66 -1.63
N VAL A 205 -0.60 -19.10 -0.98
CA VAL A 205 -0.86 -17.67 -0.84
C VAL A 205 -1.54 -17.50 0.50
N ASP A 206 -0.89 -16.82 1.45
CA ASP A 206 -1.40 -16.73 2.82
C ASP A 206 -2.11 -15.41 3.10
N ILE A 207 -1.57 -14.31 2.57
CA ILE A 207 -2.10 -12.97 2.83
C ILE A 207 -2.09 -12.15 1.53
N ILE A 208 -3.19 -11.46 1.23
CA ILE A 208 -3.29 -10.50 0.12
C ILE A 208 -3.72 -9.13 0.65
N LYS A 209 -2.94 -8.09 0.35
CA LYS A 209 -3.38 -6.69 0.48
C LYS A 209 -3.91 -6.21 -0.87
N ILE A 210 -5.06 -5.53 -0.87
CA ILE A 210 -5.66 -4.89 -2.05
C ILE A 210 -5.87 -3.42 -1.74
N ASP A 211 -5.25 -2.56 -2.54
CA ASP A 211 -5.35 -1.11 -2.43
C ASP A 211 -5.17 -0.47 -3.82
N VAL A 212 -6.28 -0.40 -4.56
CA VAL A 212 -6.27 -0.17 -6.01
C VAL A 212 -7.15 0.99 -6.44
N GLU A 213 -7.49 1.86 -5.49
CA GLU A 213 -8.14 3.15 -5.72
C GLU A 213 -9.40 3.05 -6.62
N GLY A 214 -10.29 2.10 -6.34
CA GLY A 214 -11.59 1.94 -6.99
C GLY A 214 -11.72 0.72 -7.91
N ALA A 215 -10.65 -0.04 -8.14
CA ALA A 215 -10.67 -1.26 -8.95
C ALA A 215 -10.89 -2.56 -8.14
N GLU A 216 -11.36 -2.44 -6.88
CA GLU A 216 -11.37 -3.58 -5.95
C GLU A 216 -12.24 -4.74 -6.44
N VAL A 217 -13.38 -4.42 -7.06
CA VAL A 217 -14.31 -5.44 -7.57
C VAL A 217 -13.64 -6.25 -8.68
N GLU A 218 -13.02 -5.58 -9.66
CA GLU A 218 -12.37 -6.26 -10.78
C GLU A 218 -11.14 -7.06 -10.34
N VAL A 219 -10.39 -6.58 -9.35
CA VAL A 219 -9.30 -7.36 -8.76
C VAL A 219 -9.82 -8.64 -8.11
N ILE A 220 -10.91 -8.55 -7.32
CA ILE A 220 -11.52 -9.72 -6.67
C ILE A 220 -12.07 -10.70 -7.71
N GLU A 221 -12.75 -10.21 -8.74
CA GLU A 221 -13.24 -11.03 -9.86
C GLU A 221 -12.10 -11.74 -10.60
N GLY A 222 -10.97 -11.06 -10.82
CA GLY A 222 -9.76 -11.63 -11.41
C GLY A 222 -8.98 -12.58 -10.50
N ALA A 223 -9.37 -12.72 -9.23
CA ALA A 223 -8.70 -13.53 -8.22
C ALA A 223 -9.57 -14.68 -7.69
N LEU A 224 -10.75 -14.91 -8.25
CA LEU A 224 -11.73 -15.84 -7.66
C LEU A 224 -11.20 -17.26 -7.49
N ASN A 225 -10.38 -17.79 -8.41
CA ASN A 225 -9.84 -19.14 -8.25
C ASN A 225 -8.74 -19.17 -7.19
N THR A 226 -7.87 -18.14 -7.15
CA THR A 226 -6.85 -17.96 -6.12
C THR A 226 -7.49 -17.90 -4.73
N LEU A 227 -8.54 -17.10 -4.57
CA LEU A 227 -9.26 -16.95 -3.30
C LEU A 227 -9.96 -18.24 -2.88
N ARG A 228 -10.57 -18.99 -3.81
CA ARG A 228 -11.19 -20.30 -3.49
C ARG A 228 -10.17 -21.37 -3.12
N ARG A 229 -9.05 -21.41 -3.85
CA ARG A 229 -8.02 -22.45 -3.72
C ARG A 229 -7.18 -22.28 -2.46
N PHE A 230 -6.61 -21.09 -2.28
CA PHE A 230 -5.64 -20.84 -1.21
C PHE A 230 -6.28 -20.26 0.04
N LYS A 231 -7.48 -19.66 -0.10
CA LYS A 231 -8.20 -19.03 1.01
C LYS A 231 -7.32 -18.06 1.82
N PRO A 232 -6.57 -17.13 1.19
CA PRO A 232 -5.70 -16.22 1.92
C PRO A 232 -6.49 -15.28 2.82
N HIS A 233 -5.87 -14.80 3.89
CA HIS A 233 -6.34 -13.65 4.64
C HIS A 233 -6.24 -12.37 3.80
N LEU A 234 -7.26 -11.52 3.85
CA LEU A 234 -7.36 -10.32 3.01
C LEU A 234 -7.34 -9.05 3.84
N ILE A 235 -6.62 -8.04 3.35
CA ILE A 235 -6.67 -6.66 3.84
C ILE A 235 -7.00 -5.77 2.66
N ILE A 236 -8.14 -5.11 2.69
CA ILE A 236 -8.68 -4.42 1.50
C ILE A 236 -9.04 -2.98 1.87
N GLU A 237 -8.46 -2.01 1.18
CA GLU A 237 -9.02 -0.65 1.12
C GLU A 237 -10.15 -0.66 0.09
N VAL A 238 -11.39 -0.36 0.51
CA VAL A 238 -12.57 -0.41 -0.36
C VAL A 238 -13.20 0.96 -0.45
N LYS A 239 -13.31 1.50 -1.67
CA LYS A 239 -14.12 2.70 -1.92
C LYS A 239 -15.59 2.42 -1.61
N LEU A 240 -16.27 3.37 -0.96
CA LEU A 240 -17.63 3.16 -0.44
C LEU A 240 -18.64 2.71 -1.52
N TYR A 241 -18.48 3.16 -2.76
CA TYR A 241 -19.35 2.77 -3.88
C TYR A 241 -19.14 1.32 -4.35
N ASN A 242 -18.00 0.71 -4.04
CA ASN A 242 -17.70 -0.69 -4.34
C ASN A 242 -18.05 -1.64 -3.18
N LEU A 243 -18.38 -1.08 -2.00
CA LEU A 243 -18.53 -1.82 -0.75
C LEU A 243 -19.50 -2.99 -0.85
N HIS A 244 -20.67 -2.75 -1.44
CA HIS A 244 -21.71 -3.77 -1.58
C HIS A 244 -21.21 -4.97 -2.41
N CYS A 245 -20.63 -4.71 -3.59
CA CYS A 245 -20.12 -5.76 -4.47
C CYS A 245 -18.99 -6.55 -3.82
N VAL A 246 -18.03 -5.86 -3.17
CA VAL A 246 -16.93 -6.51 -2.45
C VAL A 246 -17.48 -7.44 -1.35
N PHE A 247 -18.46 -6.98 -0.56
CA PHE A 247 -19.10 -7.83 0.45
C PHE A 247 -19.77 -9.05 -0.15
N GLU A 248 -20.53 -8.89 -1.23
CA GLU A 248 -21.19 -10.03 -1.89
C GLU A 248 -20.19 -11.09 -2.35
N HIS A 249 -19.08 -10.68 -3.00
CA HIS A 249 -18.06 -11.62 -3.44
C HIS A 249 -17.43 -12.36 -2.27
N LEU A 250 -17.02 -11.65 -1.21
CA LEU A 250 -16.38 -12.25 -0.04
C LEU A 250 -17.32 -13.22 0.70
N LEU A 251 -18.59 -12.86 0.88
CA LEU A 251 -19.59 -13.74 1.50
C LEU A 251 -19.85 -15.00 0.66
N ARG A 252 -19.96 -14.87 -0.67
CA ARG A 252 -20.08 -16.03 -1.59
C ARG A 252 -18.86 -16.95 -1.50
N LEU A 253 -17.68 -16.40 -1.22
CA LEU A 253 -16.44 -17.14 -1.00
C LEU A 253 -16.29 -17.70 0.43
N ARG A 254 -17.28 -17.49 1.31
CA ARG A 254 -17.29 -17.92 2.72
C ARG A 254 -16.18 -17.28 3.58
N TYR A 255 -16.00 -15.98 3.39
CA TYR A 255 -15.16 -15.15 4.23
C TYR A 255 -15.96 -14.46 5.34
N GLY A 256 -15.40 -14.43 6.54
CA GLY A 256 -15.78 -13.51 7.61
C GLY A 256 -15.14 -12.16 7.38
N ILE A 257 -15.88 -11.09 7.67
CA ILE A 257 -15.45 -9.71 7.40
C ILE A 257 -15.45 -8.94 8.71
N LYS A 258 -14.35 -8.21 8.96
CA LYS A 258 -14.16 -7.30 10.09
C LYS A 258 -13.75 -5.94 9.54
N ILE A 259 -14.45 -4.89 9.95
CA ILE A 259 -14.05 -3.52 9.62
C ILE A 259 -12.89 -3.13 10.53
N LEU A 260 -11.76 -2.75 9.93
CA LEU A 260 -10.56 -2.31 10.65
C LEU A 260 -10.58 -0.81 10.91
N ASP A 261 -11.01 -0.02 9.93
CA ASP A 261 -11.05 1.44 10.01
C ASP A 261 -12.07 1.98 9.00
N VAL A 262 -12.67 3.13 9.30
CA VAL A 262 -13.63 3.83 8.44
C VAL A 262 -13.08 5.22 8.14
N GLN A 263 -12.92 5.52 6.86
CA GLN A 263 -12.54 6.83 6.36
C GLN A 263 -13.72 7.47 5.61
N ARG A 264 -13.52 8.69 5.12
CA ARG A 264 -14.60 9.50 4.54
C ARG A 264 -15.17 8.90 3.25
N ASP A 265 -14.29 8.36 2.41
CA ASP A 265 -14.59 7.89 1.04
C ASP A 265 -14.27 6.41 0.83
N HIS A 266 -13.67 5.76 1.84
CA HIS A 266 -13.29 4.36 1.81
C HIS A 266 -13.32 3.74 3.21
N ILE A 267 -13.24 2.41 3.27
CA ILE A 267 -13.09 1.65 4.51
C ILE A 267 -11.99 0.61 4.38
N TYR A 268 -11.39 0.24 5.51
CA TYR A 268 -10.48 -0.89 5.57
C TYR A 268 -11.19 -2.12 6.08
N LEU A 269 -11.12 -3.19 5.31
CA LEU A 269 -11.65 -4.49 5.65
C LEU A 269 -10.51 -5.46 5.91
N TYR A 270 -10.70 -6.28 6.94
CA TYR A 270 -10.03 -7.54 7.08
C TYR A 270 -11.02 -8.65 6.78
N ALA A 271 -10.65 -9.59 5.91
CA ALA A 271 -11.45 -10.77 5.65
C ALA A 271 -10.62 -12.04 5.86
N CYS A 272 -11.20 -13.03 6.53
CA CYS A 272 -10.58 -14.34 6.70
C CYS A 272 -11.57 -15.48 6.38
N PRO A 273 -11.11 -16.63 5.90
CA PRO A 273 -11.98 -17.77 5.64
C PRO A 273 -12.68 -18.23 6.93
N TYR A 274 -13.93 -18.70 6.83
CA TYR A 274 -14.66 -19.21 8.01
C TYR A 274 -14.00 -20.41 8.70
N SER A 275 -13.12 -21.14 8.01
CA SER A 275 -12.40 -22.28 8.57
C SER A 275 -11.20 -21.91 9.43
N ASP A 276 -10.79 -20.64 9.44
CA ASP A 276 -9.46 -20.24 9.90
C ASP A 276 -9.57 -19.25 11.07
N GLU A 277 -8.61 -19.30 12.00
CA GLU A 277 -8.51 -18.32 13.07
C GLU A 277 -8.06 -16.95 12.55
N PRO A 278 -8.66 -15.83 13.00
CA PRO A 278 -8.24 -14.50 12.58
C PRO A 278 -6.79 -14.16 12.96
N LEU A 279 -5.98 -13.73 11.97
CA LEU A 279 -4.63 -13.18 12.19
C LEU A 279 -4.63 -11.72 12.67
N LEU A 280 -5.68 -10.93 12.33
CA LEU A 280 -5.79 -9.49 12.57
C LEU A 280 -6.86 -9.08 13.61
#